data_AF-A0A9P0KJK6-F1
#
_entry.id   AF-A0A9P0KJK6-F1
#
_cell.length_a   1.000
_cell.length_b   1.000
_cell.length_c   1.000
_cell.angle_alpha   90.00
_cell.angle_beta   90.00
_cell.angle_gamma   90.00
#
_symmetry.space_group_name_H-M   'P 1'
#
loop_
_entity.id
_entity.type
_entity.pdbx_description
1 polymer ?
#
loop_
_entity_poly.entity_id
_entity_poly.type
_entity_poly.pdbx_seq_one_letter_code
_entity_poly.pdbx_strand_id
1 'polypeptide(L)'
;MNLLKNIFTPALSIQRNVGKCKYNWYGEGIQYLGFKYYPRNADFKDPPYEPTKLFRVERIKPMKGLPYWERHILKELKLDGKNHSYTVVKNIPEINHRLWKVKHVIKIAPITFPDGLPTKDDVTYLKENGELQIIKKIGPLEERMKLADAFRSDVKRLDGDTLRRDSRKKWLSGWDC
;
A
#
# COMPACT_ATOMS: atom_id res chain seq x y z
N MET A 1 -70.66 6.14 -60.40
CA MET A 1 -70.53 7.31 -59.51
C MET A 1 -69.68 6.93 -58.31
N ASN A 2 -68.46 7.46 -58.23
CA ASN A 2 -67.88 8.19 -57.09
C ASN A 2 -68.44 7.87 -55.70
N LEU A 3 -67.71 7.64 -54.61
CA LEU A 3 -66.33 7.87 -54.16
C LEU A 3 -66.25 7.00 -52.88
N LEU A 4 -65.13 6.42 -52.48
CA LEU A 4 -64.21 7.09 -51.56
C LEU A 4 -62.97 6.20 -51.43
N LYS A 5 -61.87 6.73 -51.94
CA LYS A 5 -60.53 6.16 -51.85
C LYS A 5 -60.13 6.06 -50.37
N ASN A 6 -59.47 4.95 -50.02
CA ASN A 6 -58.75 4.75 -48.77
C ASN A 6 -57.98 6.02 -48.37
N ILE A 7 -58.42 6.69 -47.32
CA ILE A 7 -57.64 7.73 -46.64
C ILE A 7 -56.95 7.04 -45.48
N PHE A 8 -55.93 6.23 -45.79
CA PHE A 8 -54.95 5.86 -44.77
C PHE A 8 -54.01 7.06 -44.67
N THR A 9 -54.32 8.01 -43.80
CA THR A 9 -53.38 9.08 -43.44
C THR A 9 -52.14 8.39 -42.87
N PRO A 10 -50.96 8.50 -43.50
CA PRO A 10 -49.76 8.02 -42.85
C PRO A 10 -49.56 8.92 -41.64
N ALA A 11 -49.76 8.37 -40.44
CA ALA A 11 -49.31 9.05 -39.23
C ALA A 11 -47.83 9.37 -39.46
N LEU A 12 -47.49 10.66 -39.49
CA LEU A 12 -46.10 11.12 -39.58
C LEU A 12 -45.33 10.43 -38.46
N SER A 13 -44.62 9.36 -38.78
CA SER A 13 -43.72 8.69 -37.85
C SER A 13 -42.55 9.64 -37.65
N ILE A 14 -42.67 10.53 -36.68
CA ILE A 14 -41.55 11.35 -36.23
C ILE A 14 -40.58 10.39 -35.55
N GLN A 15 -39.73 9.75 -36.35
CA GLN A 15 -38.55 9.08 -35.82
C GLN A 15 -37.63 10.18 -35.31
N ARG A 16 -37.65 10.40 -34.00
CA ARG A 16 -36.63 11.19 -33.34
C ARG A 16 -35.31 10.48 -33.61
N ASN A 17 -34.45 11.08 -34.43
CA ASN A 17 -33.05 10.68 -34.51
C ASN A 17 -32.42 10.96 -33.14
N VAL A 18 -32.57 10.01 -32.21
CA VAL A 18 -31.79 10.01 -30.98
C VAL A 18 -30.36 9.87 -31.46
N GLY A 19 -29.58 10.94 -31.32
CA GLY A 19 -28.18 10.96 -31.74
C GLY A 19 -27.50 9.73 -31.17
N LYS A 20 -26.97 8.87 -32.04
CA LYS A 20 -26.21 7.70 -31.60
C LYS A 20 -25.08 8.21 -30.71
N CYS A 21 -25.02 7.72 -29.47
CA CYS A 21 -23.92 8.07 -28.58
C CYS A 21 -22.63 7.59 -29.24
N LYS A 22 -21.84 8.55 -29.76
CA LYS A 22 -20.65 8.28 -30.59
C LYS A 22 -19.58 7.48 -29.86
N TYR A 23 -19.59 7.53 -28.53
CA TYR A 23 -18.66 6.84 -27.64
C TYR A 23 -19.41 5.74 -26.88
N ASN A 24 -19.40 4.52 -27.42
CA ASN A 24 -19.99 3.34 -26.80
C ASN A 24 -18.89 2.47 -26.17
N TRP A 25 -18.41 2.86 -24.99
CA TRP A 25 -17.33 2.16 -24.28
C TRP A 25 -17.76 0.84 -23.60
N TYR A 26 -18.94 0.30 -23.93
CA TYR A 26 -19.46 -0.91 -23.28
C TYR A 26 -18.57 -2.13 -23.54
N GLY A 27 -18.01 -2.27 -24.75
CA GLY A 27 -17.11 -3.38 -25.12
C GLY A 27 -15.61 -3.14 -24.90
N GLU A 28 -15.22 -1.94 -24.48
CA GLU A 28 -13.79 -1.58 -24.35
C GLU A 28 -13.31 -1.72 -22.90
N GLY A 29 -12.09 -2.25 -22.69
CA GLY A 29 -11.47 -2.35 -21.36
C GLY A 29 -11.73 -3.66 -20.62
N ILE A 30 -10.89 -3.95 -19.63
CA ILE A 30 -10.91 -5.18 -18.83
C ILE A 30 -11.83 -4.96 -17.62
N GLN A 31 -12.87 -5.78 -17.51
CA GLN A 31 -13.83 -5.71 -16.41
C GLN A 31 -13.32 -6.51 -15.21
N TYR A 32 -13.05 -5.81 -14.10
CA TYR A 32 -12.79 -6.42 -12.80
C TYR A 32 -14.03 -6.33 -11.91
N LEU A 33 -14.01 -7.00 -10.77
CA LEU A 33 -15.08 -6.92 -9.80
C LEU A 33 -15.08 -5.53 -9.13
N GLY A 34 -16.07 -4.71 -9.48
CA GLY A 34 -16.29 -3.37 -8.94
C GLY A 34 -15.77 -2.22 -9.81
N PHE A 35 -14.76 -2.45 -10.65
CA PHE A 35 -14.19 -1.40 -11.51
C PHE A 35 -13.79 -1.90 -12.89
N LYS A 36 -13.69 -0.95 -13.83
CA LYS A 36 -13.26 -1.18 -15.20
C LYS A 36 -11.88 -0.59 -15.42
N TYR A 37 -10.95 -1.37 -15.95
CA TYR A 37 -9.60 -0.94 -16.24
C TYR A 37 -9.41 -0.77 -17.75
N TYR A 38 -8.80 0.35 -18.13
CA TYR A 38 -8.49 0.66 -19.51
C TYR A 38 -6.97 0.64 -19.66
N PRO A 39 -6.40 -0.46 -20.16
CA PRO A 39 -4.96 -0.55 -20.36
C PRO A 39 -4.53 0.40 -21.49
N ARG A 40 -3.27 0.85 -21.43
CA ARG A 40 -2.68 1.67 -22.50
C ARG A 40 -2.49 0.87 -23.80
N ASN A 41 -2.17 -0.42 -23.67
CA ASN A 41 -1.91 -1.34 -24.78
C ASN A 41 -2.99 -2.43 -24.80
N ALA A 42 -3.42 -2.86 -25.98
CA ALA A 42 -4.47 -3.88 -26.13
C ALA A 42 -4.05 -5.26 -25.61
N ASP A 43 -2.77 -5.62 -25.73
CA ASP A 43 -2.22 -6.93 -25.33
C ASP A 43 -1.87 -7.01 -23.83
N PHE A 44 -2.32 -6.05 -23.02
CA PHE A 44 -2.01 -6.04 -21.60
C PHE A 44 -2.62 -7.25 -20.90
N LYS A 45 -1.75 -8.04 -20.27
CA LYS A 45 -2.11 -9.14 -19.36
C LYS A 45 -1.47 -8.87 -18.01
N ASP A 46 -2.23 -9.11 -16.95
CA ASP A 46 -1.69 -9.01 -15.60
C ASP A 46 -0.56 -10.05 -15.43
N PRO A 47 0.60 -9.67 -14.86
CA PRO A 47 1.63 -10.64 -14.55
C PRO A 47 1.08 -11.65 -13.54
N PRO A 48 1.50 -12.92 -13.60
CA PRO A 48 1.09 -13.91 -12.61
C PRO A 48 1.62 -13.49 -11.24
N TYR A 49 0.74 -13.39 -10.25
CA TYR A 49 1.11 -13.05 -8.87
C TYR A 49 0.31 -13.91 -7.88
N GLU A 50 0.91 -14.17 -6.72
CA GLU A 50 0.22 -14.81 -5.61
C GLU A 50 -0.56 -13.75 -4.81
N PRO A 51 -1.88 -13.91 -4.64
CA PRO A 51 -2.69 -12.91 -3.98
C PRO A 51 -2.40 -12.87 -2.48
N THR A 52 -2.05 -11.69 -1.95
CA THR A 52 -1.91 -11.49 -0.52
C THR A 52 -3.26 -11.29 0.16
N LYS A 53 -3.38 -11.74 1.41
CA LYS A 53 -4.63 -11.63 2.18
C LYS A 53 -4.91 -10.21 2.66
N LEU A 54 -3.85 -9.47 3.01
CA LEU A 54 -3.92 -8.13 3.58
C LEU A 54 -3.06 -7.15 2.78
N PHE A 55 -3.47 -5.89 2.83
CA PHE A 55 -2.74 -4.76 2.29
C PHE A 55 -2.39 -3.77 3.39
N ARG A 56 -1.19 -3.21 3.29
CA ARG A 56 -0.78 -1.99 3.99
C ARG A 56 -1.12 -0.83 3.05
N VAL A 57 -2.14 -0.06 3.40
CA VAL A 57 -2.55 1.11 2.63
C VAL A 57 -2.04 2.35 3.34
N GLU A 58 -1.20 3.13 2.67
CA GLU A 58 -0.62 4.35 3.21
C GLU A 58 -1.07 5.56 2.40
N ARG A 59 -1.38 6.68 3.05
CA ARG A 59 -1.71 7.93 2.34
C ARG A 59 -0.44 8.74 2.04
N ILE A 60 -0.13 8.94 0.76
CA ILE A 60 1.00 9.77 0.31
C ILE A 60 0.58 11.23 0.12
N LYS A 61 -0.52 11.47 -0.61
CA LYS A 61 -0.95 12.84 -0.94
C LYS A 61 -1.87 13.43 0.14
N PRO A 62 -1.84 14.75 0.34
CA PRO A 62 -2.74 15.41 1.29
C PRO A 62 -4.20 15.37 0.81
N MET A 63 -5.12 15.52 1.76
CA MET A 63 -6.56 15.53 1.50
C MET A 63 -7.08 16.86 0.91
N LYS A 64 -6.23 17.90 0.92
CA LYS A 64 -6.56 19.23 0.40
C LYS A 64 -6.69 19.16 -1.13
N GLY A 65 -7.79 19.70 -1.65
CA GLY A 65 -8.08 19.70 -3.09
C GLY A 65 -8.78 18.44 -3.61
N LEU A 66 -9.04 17.44 -2.75
CA LEU A 66 -9.80 16.26 -3.15
C LEU A 66 -11.32 16.53 -3.14
N PRO A 67 -12.08 15.93 -4.07
CA PRO A 67 -13.53 15.91 -4.03
C PRO A 67 -14.09 15.31 -2.74
N TYR A 68 -15.32 15.70 -2.38
CA TYR A 68 -15.91 15.31 -1.09
C TYR A 68 -16.09 13.79 -0.94
N TRP A 69 -16.37 13.05 -2.02
CA TRP A 69 -16.56 11.60 -1.99
C TRP A 69 -15.25 10.85 -1.74
N GLU A 70 -14.12 11.28 -2.33
CA GLU A 70 -12.81 10.69 -2.07
C GLU A 70 -12.37 10.95 -0.63
N ARG A 71 -12.65 12.16 -0.15
CA ARG A 71 -12.47 12.53 1.26
C ARG A 71 -13.27 11.63 2.20
N HIS A 72 -14.49 11.28 1.82
CA HIS A 72 -15.34 10.37 2.59
C HIS A 72 -14.74 8.96 2.64
N ILE A 73 -14.30 8.42 1.49
CA ILE A 73 -13.66 7.10 1.41
C ILE A 73 -12.40 7.05 2.29
N LEU A 74 -11.56 8.09 2.29
CA LEU A 74 -10.37 8.14 3.13
C LEU A 74 -10.72 8.16 4.63
N LYS A 75 -11.82 8.83 5.03
CA LYS A 75 -12.31 8.80 6.42
C LYS A 75 -12.82 7.42 6.81
N GLU A 76 -13.59 6.76 5.94
CA GLU A 76 -14.06 5.38 6.18
C GLU A 76 -12.90 4.40 6.36
N LEU A 77 -11.84 4.57 5.56
CA LEU A 77 -10.61 3.78 5.64
C LEU A 77 -9.68 4.20 6.79
N LYS A 78 -10.07 5.20 7.60
CA LYS A 78 -9.29 5.77 8.72
C LYS A 78 -7.91 6.31 8.31
N LEU A 79 -7.83 6.90 7.13
CA LEU A 79 -6.66 7.57 6.55
C LEU A 79 -6.77 9.11 6.61
N ASP A 80 -7.57 9.61 7.54
CA ASP A 80 -7.83 11.03 7.76
C ASP A 80 -6.81 11.70 8.69
N GLY A 81 -6.01 10.92 9.42
CA GLY A 81 -5.01 11.38 10.37
C GLY A 81 -3.79 12.07 9.76
N LYS A 82 -2.59 11.82 10.33
CA LYS A 82 -1.33 12.42 9.87
C LYS A 82 -1.02 12.03 8.42
N ASN A 83 -0.25 12.86 7.71
CA ASN A 83 0.38 12.42 6.45
C ASN A 83 1.23 11.18 6.71
N HIS A 84 1.26 10.23 5.78
CA HIS A 84 1.90 8.91 5.94
C HIS A 84 1.29 8.02 7.03
N SER A 85 0.07 8.31 7.49
CA SER A 85 -0.71 7.31 8.23
C SER A 85 -1.02 6.13 7.31
N TYR A 86 -0.94 4.93 7.87
CA TYR A 86 -1.27 3.69 7.18
C TYR A 86 -2.32 2.90 7.93
N THR A 87 -3.12 2.15 7.18
CA THR A 87 -4.11 1.22 7.70
C THR A 87 -3.95 -0.14 7.04
N VAL A 88 -4.24 -1.19 7.81
CA VAL A 88 -4.22 -2.57 7.31
C VAL A 88 -5.62 -2.94 6.88
N VAL A 89 -5.77 -3.37 5.63
CA VAL A 89 -7.06 -3.66 5.03
C VAL A 89 -7.06 -5.05 4.40
N LYS A 90 -8.23 -5.72 4.41
CA LYS A 90 -8.41 -7.02 3.77
C LYS A 90 -8.46 -6.87 2.26
N ASN A 91 -7.85 -7.82 1.54
CA ASN A 91 -7.98 -7.93 0.09
C ASN A 91 -9.36 -8.53 -0.27
N ILE A 92 -10.38 -7.67 -0.32
CA ILE A 92 -11.77 -8.01 -0.64
C ILE A 92 -12.21 -7.10 -1.80
N PRO A 93 -13.01 -7.58 -2.78
CA PRO A 93 -13.42 -6.78 -3.93
C PRO A 93 -14.10 -5.45 -3.56
N GLU A 94 -14.93 -5.43 -2.51
CA GLU A 94 -15.58 -4.22 -2.03
C GLU A 94 -14.57 -3.14 -1.62
N ILE A 95 -13.52 -3.54 -0.90
CA ILE A 95 -12.43 -2.66 -0.52
C ILE A 95 -11.63 -2.26 -1.75
N ASN A 96 -11.30 -3.20 -2.63
CA ASN A 96 -10.49 -2.94 -3.82
C ASN A 96 -11.16 -1.90 -4.74
N HIS A 97 -12.49 -1.93 -4.85
CA HIS A 97 -13.26 -0.89 -5.53
C HIS A 97 -13.08 0.49 -4.90
N ARG A 98 -13.15 0.59 -3.57
CA ARG A 98 -12.92 1.87 -2.86
C ARG A 98 -11.48 2.35 -3.06
N LEU A 99 -10.50 1.47 -2.91
CA LEU A 99 -9.08 1.76 -3.14
C LEU A 99 -8.82 2.21 -4.58
N TRP A 100 -9.50 1.63 -5.56
CA TRP A 100 -9.38 2.01 -6.97
C TRP A 100 -9.76 3.47 -7.22
N LYS A 101 -10.81 3.97 -6.57
CA LYS A 101 -11.23 5.38 -6.67
C LYS A 101 -10.17 6.33 -6.15
N VAL A 102 -9.51 5.99 -5.05
CA VAL A 102 -8.49 6.83 -4.39
C VAL A 102 -7.05 6.46 -4.73
N LYS A 103 -6.82 5.60 -5.74
CA LYS A 103 -5.50 5.03 -6.08
C LYS A 103 -4.38 6.04 -6.32
N HIS A 104 -4.73 7.27 -6.68
CA HIS A 104 -3.78 8.34 -6.96
C HIS A 104 -3.29 9.09 -5.71
N VAL A 105 -3.94 8.86 -4.56
CA VAL A 105 -3.65 9.46 -3.24
C VAL A 105 -2.85 8.51 -2.34
N ILE A 106 -3.09 7.21 -2.50
CA ILE A 106 -2.58 6.16 -1.61
C ILE A 106 -1.44 5.35 -2.25
N LYS A 107 -0.62 4.74 -1.41
CA LYS A 107 0.30 3.65 -1.71
C LYS A 107 -0.29 2.36 -1.16
N ILE A 108 -0.28 1.30 -1.96
CA ILE A 108 -0.70 -0.03 -1.53
C ILE A 108 0.54 -0.91 -1.54
N ALA A 109 0.86 -1.52 -0.40
CA ALA A 109 1.91 -2.52 -0.28
C ALA A 109 1.29 -3.86 0.18
N PRO A 110 1.59 -4.98 -0.50
CA PRO A 110 1.18 -6.31 -0.04
C PRO A 110 1.87 -6.66 1.27
N ILE A 111 1.13 -7.24 2.23
CA ILE A 111 1.73 -7.65 3.51
C ILE A 111 2.31 -9.06 3.39
N THR A 112 3.58 -9.21 3.75
CA THR A 112 4.31 -10.48 3.79
C THR A 112 4.76 -10.82 5.21
N PHE A 113 4.87 -12.12 5.50
CA PHE A 113 5.17 -12.65 6.83
C PHE A 113 6.44 -13.52 6.78
N PRO A 114 7.64 -12.92 6.73
CA PRO A 114 8.89 -13.68 6.67
C PRO A 114 9.10 -14.58 7.91
N ASP A 115 8.70 -14.11 9.09
CA ASP A 115 8.85 -14.85 10.36
C ASP A 115 7.64 -15.74 10.70
N GLY A 116 6.64 -15.79 9.81
CA GLY A 116 5.35 -16.46 10.06
C GLY A 116 4.29 -15.54 10.70
N LEU A 117 3.17 -16.15 11.12
CA LEU A 117 2.08 -15.43 11.75
C LEU A 117 2.42 -15.12 13.22
N PRO A 118 2.19 -13.89 13.70
CA PRO A 118 2.48 -13.54 15.08
C PRO A 118 1.51 -14.21 16.05
N THR A 119 2.04 -14.62 17.22
CA THR A 119 1.24 -15.11 18.35
C THR A 119 0.85 -13.95 19.26
N LYS A 120 -0.10 -14.15 20.19
CA LYS A 120 -0.62 -13.10 21.09
C LYS A 120 0.45 -12.36 21.89
N ASP A 121 1.54 -13.03 22.23
CA ASP A 121 2.60 -12.49 23.10
C ASP A 121 3.77 -11.87 22.32
N ASP A 122 3.68 -11.84 20.99
CA ASP A 122 4.75 -11.36 20.12
C ASP A 122 4.55 -9.87 19.79
N VAL A 123 5.62 -9.09 19.95
CA VAL A 123 5.61 -7.69 19.55
C VAL A 123 6.04 -7.63 18.09
N THR A 124 5.17 -7.13 17.23
CA THR A 124 5.44 -7.02 15.79
C THR A 124 5.64 -5.58 15.36
N TYR A 125 6.43 -5.38 14.30
CA TYR A 125 6.52 -4.11 13.61
C TYR A 125 6.34 -4.29 12.11
N LEU A 126 5.54 -3.41 11.50
CA LEU A 126 5.25 -3.43 10.07
C LEU A 126 6.13 -2.40 9.36
N LYS A 127 6.97 -2.88 8.43
CA LYS A 127 7.82 -2.02 7.61
C LYS A 127 7.02 -1.32 6.50
N GLU A 128 7.60 -0.26 5.94
CA GLU A 128 7.00 0.43 4.80
C GLU A 128 6.87 -0.45 3.55
N ASN A 129 7.79 -1.41 3.41
CA ASN A 129 7.80 -2.40 2.34
C ASN A 129 6.63 -3.39 2.41
N GLY A 130 5.91 -3.47 3.54
CA GLY A 130 4.84 -4.44 3.77
C GLY A 130 5.28 -5.69 4.53
N GLU A 131 6.56 -5.85 4.86
CA GLU A 131 7.04 -6.94 5.70
C GLU A 131 6.62 -6.74 7.16
N LEU A 132 5.90 -7.71 7.72
CA LEU A 132 5.65 -7.77 9.15
C LEU A 132 6.73 -8.62 9.83
N GLN A 133 7.56 -7.98 10.63
CA GLN A 133 8.63 -8.66 11.35
C GLN A 133 8.31 -8.77 12.84
N ILE A 134 8.64 -9.92 13.41
CA ILE A 134 8.50 -10.16 14.85
C ILE A 134 9.76 -9.63 15.53
N ILE A 135 9.59 -8.74 16.50
CA ILE A 135 10.71 -8.24 17.31
C ILE A 135 11.19 -9.41 18.17
N LYS A 136 12.42 -9.83 17.93
CA LYS A 136 13.06 -10.89 18.71
C LYS A 136 13.11 -10.46 20.17
N LYS A 137 12.49 -11.25 21.04
CA LYS A 137 12.62 -11.08 22.49
C LYS A 137 14.09 -11.21 22.82
N ILE A 138 14.63 -10.18 23.45
CA ILE A 138 16.01 -10.23 23.89
C ILE A 138 16.05 -11.31 24.99
N GLY A 139 17.04 -12.22 24.98
CA GLY A 139 17.08 -13.43 25.84
C GLY A 139 17.04 -13.17 27.35
N PRO A 140 17.05 -14.20 28.21
CA PRO A 140 17.01 -14.03 29.66
C PRO A 140 18.00 -13.00 30.19
N LEU A 141 17.60 -12.19 31.18
CA LEU A 141 18.44 -11.13 31.74
C LEU A 141 19.76 -11.69 32.29
N GLU A 142 19.71 -12.85 32.96
CA GLU A 142 20.87 -13.51 33.56
C GLU A 142 21.92 -13.89 32.52
N GLU A 143 21.50 -14.46 31.39
CA GLU A 143 22.41 -14.81 30.30
C GLU A 143 23.10 -13.57 29.74
N ARG A 144 22.35 -12.47 29.60
CA ARG A 144 22.93 -11.20 29.15
C ARG A 144 23.92 -10.62 30.14
N MET A 145 23.62 -10.68 31.44
CA MET A 145 24.56 -10.22 32.47
C MET A 145 25.84 -11.04 32.43
N LYS A 146 25.72 -12.38 32.38
CA LYS A 146 26.87 -13.30 32.24
C LYS A 146 27.69 -13.00 30.98
N LEU A 147 27.04 -12.80 29.84
CA LEU A 147 27.71 -12.45 28.57
C LEU A 147 28.39 -11.07 28.65
N ALA A 148 27.76 -10.08 29.28
CA ALA A 148 28.34 -8.76 29.47
C ALA A 148 29.56 -8.80 30.39
N ASP A 149 29.49 -9.58 31.47
CA ASP A 149 30.61 -9.74 32.40
C ASP A 149 31.75 -10.56 31.78
N ALA A 150 31.44 -11.60 31.01
CA ALA A 150 32.42 -12.33 30.21
C ALA A 150 33.09 -11.41 29.19
N PHE A 151 32.33 -10.56 28.50
CA PHE A 151 32.86 -9.60 27.53
C PHE A 151 33.70 -8.48 28.18
N ARG A 152 33.45 -8.14 29.45
CA ARG A 152 34.25 -7.17 30.21
C ARG A 152 35.52 -7.79 30.78
N SER A 153 35.45 -9.05 31.22
CA SER A 153 36.55 -9.77 31.85
C SER A 153 37.45 -10.53 30.88
N ASP A 154 37.11 -10.53 29.58
CA ASP A 154 37.93 -11.19 28.55
C ASP A 154 39.36 -10.64 28.54
N VAL A 155 40.33 -11.53 28.73
CA VAL A 155 41.77 -11.22 28.77
C VAL A 155 42.25 -10.65 27.43
N LYS A 156 41.60 -11.00 26.32
CA LYS A 156 41.93 -10.45 24.99
C LYS A 156 41.49 -9.00 24.82
N ARG A 157 40.61 -8.50 25.69
CA ARG A 157 40.10 -7.14 25.61
C ARG A 157 41.11 -6.17 26.21
N LEU A 158 41.54 -5.21 25.40
CA LEU A 158 42.38 -4.10 25.85
C LEU A 158 41.59 -3.18 26.80
N ASP A 159 42.26 -2.73 27.87
CA ASP A 159 41.69 -1.75 28.78
C ASP A 159 41.36 -0.45 28.04
N GLY A 160 40.12 0.03 28.21
CA GLY A 160 39.62 1.22 27.52
C GLY A 160 40.35 2.48 27.95
N ASP A 161 40.84 2.53 29.19
CA ASP A 161 41.55 3.69 29.71
C ASP A 161 42.97 3.77 29.13
N THR A 162 43.67 2.64 29.04
CA THR A 162 44.93 2.52 28.29
C THR A 162 44.76 2.93 26.83
N LEU A 163 43.69 2.46 26.17
CA LEU A 163 43.39 2.78 24.76
C LEU A 163 43.16 4.28 24.55
N ARG A 164 42.42 4.94 25.45
CA ARG A 164 42.20 6.39 25.41
C ARG A 164 43.49 7.18 25.60
N ARG A 165 44.33 6.80 26.56
CA ARG A 165 45.60 7.48 26.83
C ARG A 165 46.56 7.34 25.66
N ASP A 166 46.68 6.14 25.11
CA ASP A 166 47.51 5.87 23.92
C ASP A 166 47.01 6.67 22.71
N SER A 167 45.70 6.65 22.44
CA SER A 167 45.08 7.44 21.37
C SER A 167 45.34 8.94 21.54
N ARG A 168 45.22 9.46 22.77
CA ARG A 168 45.48 10.86 23.10
C ARG A 168 46.96 11.22 22.95
N LYS A 169 47.87 10.32 23.34
CA LYS A 169 49.32 10.51 23.19
C LYS A 169 49.67 10.59 21.71
N LYS A 170 49.22 9.63 20.89
CA LYS A 170 49.39 9.61 19.43
C LYS A 170 48.84 10.86 18.75
N TRP A 171 47.71 11.38 19.23
CA TRP A 171 47.13 12.63 18.75
C TRP A 171 48.02 13.85 19.03
N LEU A 172 48.66 13.90 20.21
CA LEU A 172 49.51 15.02 20.62
C LEU A 172 50.94 14.94 20.06
N SER A 173 51.49 13.74 19.90
CA SER A 173 52.87 13.52 19.44
C SER A 173 52.99 13.14 17.96
N GLY A 174 51.88 13.04 17.22
CA GLY A 174 51.89 12.83 15.77
C GLY A 174 52.52 11.51 15.32
N TRP A 175 52.06 10.38 15.83
CA TRP A 175 52.52 9.01 15.45
C TRP A 175 54.03 8.73 15.54
N ASP A 176 54.85 9.67 16.02
CA ASP A 176 56.24 9.41 16.37
C ASP A 176 56.27 8.43 17.54
N CYS A 177 56.97 7.31 17.32
CA CYS A 177 56.99 6.12 18.18
C CYS A 177 57.66 6.40 19.53
#